data_AF-A0A433RQM3-F1
#
_entry.id   AF-A0A433RQM3-F1
#
_cell.length_a   1.000
_cell.length_b   1.000
_cell.length_c   1.000
_cell.angle_alpha   90.00
_cell.angle_beta   90.00
_cell.angle_gamma   90.00
#
_symmetry.space_group_name_H-M   'P 1'
#
loop_
_entity.id
_entity.type
_entity.pdbx_description
1 polymer ?
#
loop_
_entity_poly.entity_id
_entity_poly.type
_entity_poly.pdbx_seq_one_letter_code
_entity_poly.pdbx_strand_id
1 'polypeptide(L)'
;MKMTALDRCNKETEEIIASADESFLKEPLNYVAQNQIEYIYAESKEFTDRKMDAVVIEFDDMFKIHTALFGLALQKKYSNPIKTYLRANLTPMLGSSSAMFNGQEGIWEINIAFDAMKDYTGNETLGEAYDKLLKLVDAMLEEIGA
;
A
#
# COMPACT_ATOMS: atom_id res chain seq x y z
N MET A 1 -2.54 2.24 -15.02
CA MET A 1 -1.23 1.86 -14.47
C MET A 1 -0.72 0.62 -15.16
N LYS A 2 0.58 0.56 -15.49
CA LYS A 2 1.21 -0.64 -16.06
C LYS A 2 1.97 -1.39 -14.96
N MET A 3 1.68 -2.68 -14.77
CA MET A 3 2.39 -3.51 -13.78
C MET A 3 3.57 -4.23 -14.43
N THR A 4 4.72 -4.27 -13.76
CA THR A 4 5.89 -5.06 -14.17
C THR A 4 5.91 -6.44 -13.51
N ALA A 5 5.31 -6.55 -12.33
CA ALA A 5 4.96 -7.80 -11.66
C ALA A 5 3.59 -7.62 -10.99
N LEU A 6 2.79 -8.68 -10.99
CA LEU A 6 1.51 -8.73 -10.28
C LEU A 6 1.28 -10.18 -9.87
N ASP A 7 1.45 -10.49 -8.60
CA ASP A 7 1.44 -11.86 -8.09
C ASP A 7 0.47 -11.97 -6.92
N ARG A 8 -0.28 -13.07 -6.90
CA ARG A 8 -0.99 -13.54 -5.72
C ARG A 8 -0.04 -14.41 -4.93
N CYS A 9 0.22 -14.06 -3.69
CA CYS A 9 1.19 -14.72 -2.83
C CYS A 9 0.53 -15.21 -1.55
N ASN A 10 1.05 -16.28 -0.96
CA ASN A 10 0.59 -16.79 0.33
C ASN A 10 1.22 -15.99 1.48
N LYS A 11 0.42 -15.50 2.41
CA LYS A 11 0.89 -14.70 3.57
C LYS A 11 1.77 -15.47 4.55
N GLU A 12 1.55 -16.77 4.69
CA GLU A 12 2.28 -17.60 5.66
C GLU A 12 3.58 -18.15 5.09
N THR A 13 3.59 -18.51 3.80
CA THR A 13 4.75 -19.15 3.16
C THR A 13 5.56 -18.20 2.28
N GLU A 14 5.03 -17.01 1.98
CA GLU A 14 5.58 -16.03 1.03
C GLU A 14 5.71 -16.55 -0.42
N GLU A 15 5.20 -17.75 -0.70
CA GLU A 15 5.27 -18.36 -2.02
C GLU A 15 4.25 -17.73 -2.98
N ILE A 16 4.66 -17.57 -4.24
CA ILE A 16 3.76 -17.16 -5.32
C ILE A 16 2.76 -18.29 -5.58
N ILE A 17 1.48 -17.98 -5.41
CA ILE A 17 0.35 -18.86 -5.76
C ILE A 17 0.11 -18.79 -7.27
N ALA A 18 0.05 -17.58 -7.82
CA ALA A 18 -0.14 -17.34 -9.24
C ALA A 18 0.29 -15.93 -9.65
N SER A 19 0.96 -15.81 -10.78
CA SER A 19 1.14 -14.53 -11.46
C SER A 19 -0.13 -14.15 -12.22
N ALA A 20 -0.53 -12.88 -12.11
CA ALA A 20 -1.69 -12.30 -12.75
C ALA A 20 -1.27 -11.28 -13.82
N ASP A 21 -2.18 -11.01 -14.76
CA ASP A 21 -2.02 -9.93 -15.72
C ASP A 21 -2.84 -8.70 -15.30
N GLU A 22 -2.70 -7.60 -16.04
CA GLU A 22 -3.39 -6.33 -15.75
C GLU A 22 -4.92 -6.42 -15.73
N SER A 23 -5.53 -7.48 -16.31
CA SER A 23 -6.97 -7.66 -16.21
C SER A 23 -7.42 -7.91 -14.76
N PHE A 24 -6.53 -8.45 -13.92
CA PHE A 24 -6.77 -8.66 -12.50
C PHE A 24 -6.93 -7.36 -11.71
N LEU A 25 -6.44 -6.23 -12.23
CA LEU A 25 -6.68 -4.91 -11.63
C LEU A 25 -8.17 -4.52 -11.63
N LYS A 26 -9.00 -5.20 -12.42
CA LYS A 26 -10.46 -5.00 -12.45
C LYS A 26 -11.19 -5.80 -11.37
N GLU A 27 -10.52 -6.72 -10.69
CA GLU A 27 -11.12 -7.44 -9.58
C GLU A 27 -11.41 -6.46 -8.42
N PRO A 28 -12.50 -6.68 -7.67
CA PRO A 28 -12.79 -5.89 -6.48
C PRO A 28 -11.64 -5.96 -5.48
N LEU A 29 -11.30 -4.86 -4.81
CA LEU A 29 -10.35 -4.84 -3.69
C LEU A 29 -10.76 -5.84 -2.60
N ASN A 30 -12.07 -6.05 -2.41
CA ASN A 30 -12.60 -7.05 -1.49
C ASN A 30 -12.23 -8.51 -1.83
N TYR A 31 -11.59 -8.75 -2.97
CA TYR A 31 -10.97 -10.05 -3.31
C TYR A 31 -10.07 -10.58 -2.19
N VAL A 32 -9.20 -9.72 -1.62
CA VAL A 32 -8.27 -10.15 -0.56
C VAL A 32 -8.98 -10.46 0.77
N ALA A 33 -10.14 -9.86 1.03
CA ALA A 33 -10.97 -10.21 2.20
C ALA A 33 -11.67 -11.58 2.03
N GLN A 34 -11.93 -11.99 0.79
CA GLN A 34 -12.49 -13.31 0.45
C GLN A 34 -11.41 -14.39 0.40
N ASN A 35 -10.15 -14.02 0.16
CA ASN A 35 -8.99 -14.90 0.06
C ASN A 35 -7.92 -14.47 1.08
N GLN A 36 -8.25 -14.48 2.38
CA GLN A 36 -7.43 -13.84 3.43
C GLN A 36 -6.04 -14.44 3.62
N ILE A 37 -5.78 -15.65 3.13
CA ILE A 37 -4.44 -16.24 3.12
C ILE A 37 -3.54 -15.64 2.02
N GLU A 38 -4.12 -14.84 1.12
CA GLU A 38 -3.43 -14.21 0.01
C GLU A 38 -3.13 -12.73 0.26
N TYR A 39 -2.00 -12.29 -0.26
CA TYR A 39 -1.74 -10.88 -0.53
C TYR A 39 -1.43 -10.70 -2.02
N ILE A 40 -1.66 -9.49 -2.52
CA ILE A 40 -1.33 -9.10 -3.90
C ILE A 40 -0.03 -8.31 -3.88
N TYR A 41 1.03 -8.90 -4.39
CA TYR A 41 2.30 -8.23 -4.65
C TYR A 41 2.23 -7.52 -6.00
N ALA A 42 2.66 -6.27 -6.08
CA ALA A 42 2.76 -5.55 -7.34
C ALA A 42 4.02 -4.69 -7.43
N GLU A 43 4.63 -4.70 -8.61
CA GLU A 43 5.67 -3.76 -9.00
C GLU A 43 5.21 -2.92 -10.18
N SER A 44 5.63 -1.66 -10.21
CA SER A 44 5.40 -0.77 -11.34
C SER A 44 6.48 0.30 -11.41
N LYS A 45 6.79 0.76 -12.62
CA LYS A 45 7.63 1.95 -12.81
C LYS A 45 7.04 3.18 -12.09
N GLU A 46 5.71 3.28 -12.03
CA GLU A 46 5.04 4.39 -11.34
C GLU A 46 5.31 4.38 -9.82
N PHE A 47 5.57 3.21 -9.23
CA PHE A 47 5.98 3.08 -7.83
C PHE A 47 7.42 3.53 -7.66
N THR A 48 8.33 3.06 -8.52
CA THR A 48 9.74 3.43 -8.49
C THR A 48 9.96 4.93 -8.67
N ASP A 49 9.16 5.58 -9.53
CA ASP A 49 9.20 7.04 -9.74
C ASP A 49 8.83 7.82 -8.46
N ARG A 50 8.11 7.19 -7.52
CA ARG A 50 7.75 7.69 -6.18
C ARG A 50 8.63 7.14 -5.07
N LYS A 51 9.75 6.48 -5.41
CA LYS A 51 10.69 5.86 -4.46
C LYS A 51 10.07 4.70 -3.67
N MET A 52 9.04 4.07 -4.23
CA MET A 52 8.44 2.85 -3.73
C MET A 52 9.01 1.65 -4.50
N ASP A 53 9.33 0.56 -3.80
CA ASP A 53 9.86 -0.67 -4.40
C ASP A 53 8.76 -1.52 -5.01
N ALA A 54 7.83 -1.96 -4.16
CA ALA A 54 6.67 -2.73 -4.48
C ALA A 54 5.53 -2.31 -3.55
N VAL A 55 4.31 -2.73 -3.89
CA VAL A 55 3.14 -2.55 -3.03
C VAL A 55 2.49 -3.91 -2.80
N VAL A 56 2.28 -4.22 -1.54
CA VAL A 56 1.51 -5.37 -1.10
C VAL A 56 0.12 -4.88 -0.69
N ILE A 57 -0.92 -5.37 -1.37
CA ILE A 57 -2.31 -5.18 -0.93
C ILE A 57 -2.78 -6.44 -0.24
N GLU A 58 -3.35 -6.30 0.96
CA GLU A 58 -3.93 -7.41 1.68
C GLU A 58 -5.16 -7.01 2.51
N PHE A 59 -5.85 -8.02 3.03
CA PHE A 59 -6.82 -7.82 4.11
C PHE A 59 -6.17 -8.16 5.44
N ASP A 60 -6.00 -7.16 6.32
CA ASP A 60 -5.52 -7.35 7.68
C ASP A 60 -6.63 -8.02 8.51
N ASP A 61 -6.40 -9.25 8.96
CA ASP A 61 -7.38 -10.06 9.67
C ASP A 61 -7.53 -9.67 11.15
N MET A 62 -6.52 -9.02 11.73
CA MET A 62 -6.54 -8.52 13.11
C MET A 62 -7.44 -7.29 13.23
N PHE A 63 -7.33 -6.36 12.28
CA PHE A 63 -8.09 -5.10 12.28
C PHE A 63 -9.31 -5.12 11.36
N LYS A 64 -9.46 -6.15 10.51
CA LYS A 64 -10.55 -6.33 9.54
C LYS A 64 -10.66 -5.16 8.55
N ILE A 65 -9.52 -4.79 7.95
CA ILE A 65 -9.37 -3.64 7.04
C ILE A 65 -8.52 -4.03 5.82
N HIS A 66 -8.70 -3.32 4.71
CA HIS A 66 -7.84 -3.44 3.54
C HIS A 66 -6.63 -2.52 3.69
N THR A 67 -5.43 -3.06 3.47
CA THR A 67 -4.18 -2.33 3.67
C THR A 67 -3.31 -2.36 2.44
N ALA A 68 -2.46 -1.33 2.32
CA ALA A 68 -1.31 -1.30 1.44
C ALA A 68 -0.03 -1.18 2.26
N LEU A 69 0.89 -2.11 2.04
CA LEU A 69 2.23 -2.11 2.62
C LEU A 69 3.27 -1.84 1.52
N PHE A 70 4.23 -0.98 1.79
CA PHE A 70 5.30 -0.66 0.84
C PHE A 70 6.53 -0.08 1.52
N GLY A 71 7.69 -0.27 0.89
CA GLY A 71 8.92 0.44 1.22
C GLY A 71 8.92 1.84 0.59
N LEU A 72 9.39 2.85 1.32
CA LEU A 72 9.58 4.21 0.81
C LEU A 72 11.02 4.67 1.06
N ALA A 73 11.81 4.78 -0.01
CA ALA A 73 13.25 5.08 0.05
C ALA A 73 13.52 6.58 0.32
N LEU A 74 13.30 6.99 1.57
CA LEU A 74 13.55 8.35 2.06
C LEU A 74 14.46 8.35 3.30
N GLN A 75 15.26 9.40 3.43
CA GLN A 75 16.16 9.58 4.57
C GLN A 75 15.38 9.67 5.90
N LYS A 76 15.98 9.19 7.00
CA LYS A 76 15.38 9.21 8.36
C LYS A 76 14.87 10.60 8.82
N LYS A 77 15.42 11.69 8.27
CA LYS A 77 14.99 13.07 8.59
C LYS A 77 13.50 13.32 8.34
N TYR A 78 12.87 12.55 7.45
CA TYR A 78 11.44 12.66 7.14
C TYR A 78 10.52 11.98 8.17
N SER A 79 11.06 11.47 9.29
CA SER A 79 10.28 10.79 10.33
C SER A 79 9.08 11.57 10.85
N ASN A 80 9.30 12.81 11.28
CA ASN A 80 8.20 13.64 11.77
C ASN A 80 7.26 14.06 10.63
N PRO A 81 7.76 14.57 9.49
CA PRO A 81 6.91 14.92 8.34
C PRO A 81 5.96 13.80 7.90
N ILE A 82 6.46 12.57 7.65
CA ILE A 82 5.63 11.43 7.20
C ILE A 82 4.55 11.11 8.23
N LYS A 83 4.92 10.99 9.51
CA LYS A 83 3.96 10.65 10.59
C LYS A 83 2.92 11.74 10.80
N THR A 84 3.30 13.01 10.64
CA THR A 84 2.37 14.14 10.73
C THR A 84 1.40 14.13 9.55
N TYR A 85 1.90 13.93 8.33
CA TYR A 85 1.07 13.85 7.13
C TYR A 85 0.00 12.76 7.24
N LEU A 86 0.40 11.53 7.58
CA LEU A 86 -0.52 10.39 7.69
C LEU A 86 -1.60 10.66 8.75
N ARG A 87 -1.24 11.22 9.91
CA ARG A 87 -2.20 11.57 10.97
C ARG A 87 -3.19 12.66 10.58
N ALA A 88 -2.77 13.61 9.73
CA ALA A 88 -3.60 14.71 9.29
C ALA A 88 -4.56 14.32 8.16
N ASN A 89 -4.17 13.34 7.33
CA ASN A 89 -4.86 13.01 6.09
C ASN A 89 -5.65 11.69 6.12
N LEU A 90 -5.39 10.82 7.09
CA LEU A 90 -6.14 9.58 7.31
C LEU A 90 -7.11 9.70 8.48
N THR A 91 -8.28 9.07 8.34
CA THR A 91 -9.28 8.99 9.40
C THR A 91 -8.71 8.18 10.57
N PRO A 92 -8.73 8.70 11.81
CA PRO A 92 -8.22 7.99 12.96
C PRO A 92 -9.01 6.70 13.23
N MET A 93 -8.36 5.56 13.05
CA MET A 93 -8.88 4.25 13.43
C MET A 93 -7.72 3.30 13.80
N LEU A 94 -8.05 2.21 14.50
CA LEU A 94 -7.12 1.12 14.75
C LEU A 94 -6.64 0.57 13.39
N GLY A 95 -5.33 0.45 13.23
CA GLY A 95 -4.72 0.02 11.96
C GLY A 95 -4.71 1.08 10.84
N SER A 96 -5.15 2.33 11.09
CA SER A 96 -5.22 3.38 10.05
C SER A 96 -3.92 3.58 9.27
N SER A 97 -2.79 3.68 9.96
CA SER A 97 -1.47 3.67 9.34
C SER A 97 -0.36 3.38 10.34
N SER A 98 0.78 2.93 9.81
CA SER A 98 2.06 2.87 10.52
C SER A 98 3.19 3.31 9.60
N ALA A 99 4.26 3.83 10.20
CA ALA A 99 5.47 4.23 9.49
C ALA A 99 6.69 3.98 10.39
N MET A 100 7.51 3.00 10.00
CA MET A 100 8.71 2.59 10.73
C MET A 100 9.93 2.74 9.83
N PHE A 101 11.01 3.33 10.34
CA PHE A 101 12.26 3.45 9.57
C PHE A 101 13.13 2.23 9.82
N ASN A 102 13.41 1.46 8.78
CA ASN A 102 14.37 0.38 8.80
C ASN A 102 15.79 0.96 8.62
N GLY A 103 16.54 1.01 9.72
CA GLY A 103 17.88 1.61 9.73
C GLY A 103 18.95 0.81 9.01
N GLN A 104 18.71 -0.48 8.75
CA GLN A 104 19.65 -1.34 8.02
C GLN A 104 19.51 -1.14 6.51
N GLU A 105 18.27 -1.04 6.04
CA GLU A 105 17.95 -0.90 4.61
C GLU A 105 17.85 0.58 4.17
N GLY A 106 17.69 1.50 5.12
CA GLY A 106 17.57 2.92 4.84
C GLY A 106 16.23 3.32 4.22
N ILE A 107 15.19 2.49 4.41
CA ILE A 107 13.84 2.69 3.88
C ILE A 107 12.81 2.87 5.00
N TRP A 108 11.66 3.43 4.64
CA TRP A 108 10.47 3.47 5.49
C TRP A 108 9.55 2.31 5.13
N GLU A 109 9.21 1.48 6.11
CA GLU A 109 8.12 0.52 6.01
C GLU A 109 6.82 1.26 6.37
N ILE A 110 5.95 1.42 5.38
CA ILE A 110 4.67 2.12 5.52
C ILE A 110 3.54 1.12 5.35
N ASN A 111 2.56 1.18 6.24
CA ASN A 111 1.28 0.49 6.12
C ASN A 111 0.15 1.54 6.17
N ILE A 112 -0.80 1.49 5.24
CA ILE A 112 -1.95 2.40 5.17
C ILE A 112 -3.23 1.60 4.98
N ALA A 113 -4.23 1.86 5.81
CA ALA A 113 -5.57 1.35 5.60
C ALA A 113 -6.30 2.15 4.51
N PHE A 114 -6.80 1.47 3.47
CA PHE A 114 -7.70 2.08 2.50
C PHE A 114 -8.97 2.59 3.20
N ASP A 115 -9.47 1.84 4.19
CA ASP A 115 -10.62 2.19 5.02
C ASP A 115 -10.49 3.53 5.76
N ALA A 116 -9.26 4.03 5.95
CA ALA A 116 -9.00 5.33 6.57
C ALA A 116 -8.98 6.50 5.56
N MET A 117 -8.97 6.23 4.25
CA MET A 117 -8.95 7.27 3.21
C MET A 117 -10.35 7.88 3.05
N LYS A 118 -10.42 9.22 2.91
CA LYS A 118 -11.70 9.96 2.84
C LYS A 118 -12.63 9.51 1.73
N ASP A 119 -12.07 9.09 0.59
CA ASP A 119 -12.84 8.72 -0.60
C ASP A 119 -12.97 7.20 -0.77
N TYR A 120 -12.68 6.41 0.27
CA TYR A 120 -12.85 4.97 0.23
C TYR A 120 -14.33 4.59 0.40
N THR A 121 -14.81 3.71 -0.46
CA THR A 121 -16.22 3.29 -0.50
C THR A 121 -16.41 1.80 -0.25
N GLY A 122 -15.33 1.01 -0.25
CA GLY A 122 -15.37 -0.45 -0.14
C GLY A 122 -15.74 -1.18 -1.43
N ASN A 123 -15.98 -0.45 -2.52
CA ASN A 123 -16.35 -1.00 -3.82
C ASN A 123 -15.27 -0.80 -4.89
N GLU A 124 -14.11 -0.27 -4.50
CA GLU A 124 -12.97 -0.08 -5.37
C GLU A 124 -12.53 -1.40 -6.00
N THR A 125 -12.07 -1.33 -7.24
CA THR A 125 -11.22 -2.35 -7.83
C THR A 125 -9.79 -2.24 -7.30
N LEU A 126 -8.97 -3.28 -7.46
CA LEU A 126 -7.54 -3.24 -7.12
C LEU A 126 -6.83 -2.08 -7.83
N GLY A 127 -7.12 -1.83 -9.10
CA GLY A 127 -6.57 -0.71 -9.86
C GLY A 127 -6.92 0.65 -9.25
N GLU A 128 -8.19 0.87 -8.89
CA GLU A 128 -8.62 2.11 -8.23
C GLU A 128 -8.00 2.28 -6.85
N ALA A 129 -7.76 1.19 -6.12
CA ALA A 129 -7.04 1.21 -4.85
C ALA A 129 -5.59 1.67 -5.04
N TYR A 130 -4.86 1.13 -6.02
CA TYR A 130 -3.51 1.61 -6.35
C TYR A 130 -3.52 3.09 -6.76
N ASP A 131 -4.47 3.53 -7.59
CA ASP A 131 -4.58 4.94 -7.99
C ASP A 131 -4.82 5.87 -6.78
N LYS A 132 -5.66 5.45 -5.81
CA LYS A 132 -5.87 6.20 -4.56
C LYS A 132 -4.62 6.24 -3.70
N LEU A 133 -3.90 5.12 -3.59
CA LEU A 133 -2.64 5.05 -2.87
C LEU A 133 -1.61 6.01 -3.45
N LEU A 134 -1.41 5.98 -4.78
CA LEU A 134 -0.43 6.86 -5.43
C LEU A 134 -0.77 8.33 -5.28
N LYS A 135 -2.05 8.70 -5.35
CA LYS A 135 -2.49 10.09 -5.09
C LYS A 135 -2.15 10.54 -3.66
N LEU A 136 -2.35 9.66 -2.67
CA LEU A 136 -1.98 9.96 -1.28
C LEU A 136 -0.46 10.10 -1.13
N VAL A 137 0.32 9.21 -1.75
CA VAL A 137 1.79 9.26 -1.71
C VAL A 137 2.33 10.51 -2.42
N ASP A 138 1.78 10.87 -3.58
CA ASP A 138 2.18 12.08 -4.31
C ASP A 138 1.98 13.33 -3.45
N ALA A 139 0.79 13.47 -2.85
CA ALA A 139 0.49 14.59 -1.97
C ALA A 139 1.38 14.59 -0.71
N MET A 140 1.73 13.40 -0.18
CA MET A 140 2.68 13.30 0.94
C MET A 140 4.07 13.77 0.53
N LEU A 141 4.61 13.28 -0.59
CA LEU A 141 5.94 13.63 -1.08
C LEU A 141 6.06 15.14 -1.36
N GLU A 142 5.02 15.72 -1.96
CA GLU A 142 4.91 17.16 -2.18
C GLU A 142 4.93 17.95 -0.86
N GLU A 143 4.07 17.58 0.11
CA GLU A 143 3.96 18.30 1.38
C GLU A 143 5.25 18.25 2.21
N ILE A 144 5.95 17.11 2.20
CA ILE A 144 7.19 16.95 2.97
C ILE A 144 8.44 17.46 2.22
N GLY A 145 8.31 17.85 0.95
CA GLY A 145 9.43 18.30 0.11
C GLY A 145 10.45 17.18 -0.15
N ALA A 146 9.97 16.01 -0.57
CA ALA A 146 10.80 14.83 -0.85
C ALA A 146 10.84 14.45 -2.33
#